data_AF-A0A412QAH2-F1
#
_entry.id   AF-A0A412QAH2-F1
#
_cell.length_a   1.000
_cell.length_b   1.000
_cell.length_c   1.000
_cell.angle_alpha   90.00
_cell.angle_beta   90.00
_cell.angle_gamma   90.00
#
_symmetry.space_group_name_H-M   'P 1'
#
loop_
_entity.id
_entity.type
_entity.pdbx_description
1 polymer ?
#
loop_
_entity_poly.entity_id
_entity_poly.type
_entity_poly.pdbx_seq_one_letter_code
_entity_poly.pdbx_strand_id
1 'polypeptide(L)'
;MVKIDLITGFLGSGKTTFIKKYAKYLLDKRMNIGILENDFGAVNVDMLLLQDLMGDNCELEMISGGCDKETHRRRFRTKLIAMGMCGYDRVIVEPSGIYDVDEFFDVLHDEPLDKWYEIGNVITIVDAKLEPELSEEADYLLASEAANAGSIILSRAEEATKEQIENTIEHLNRALEQVQCKRRLDQEIMRKDGAELSEEDFDKILKGGYVAENYRKMELDEKKGFDSLYFMELKISADELKTQVAKMMQDPECGGIFRVKGFVKDDAGSWMQLNATGHEISMKPIGDGQEVVIVIGEQLKEDCIRKYLEN
;
A
#
# COMPACT_ATOMS: atom_id res chain seq x y z
N MET A 1 -5.36 -10.11 -24.15
CA MET A 1 -4.38 -9.38 -23.32
C MET A 1 -4.79 -9.56 -21.88
N VAL A 2 -3.82 -9.78 -21.01
CA VAL A 2 -4.03 -9.90 -19.56
C VAL A 2 -4.45 -8.53 -19.04
N LYS A 3 -5.53 -8.46 -18.25
CA LYS A 3 -5.89 -7.19 -17.60
C LYS A 3 -4.94 -6.93 -16.44
N ILE A 4 -4.48 -5.70 -16.25
CA ILE A 4 -3.63 -5.37 -15.11
C ILE A 4 -4.23 -4.23 -14.29
N ASP A 5 -4.45 -4.49 -13.00
CA ASP A 5 -4.98 -3.51 -12.06
C ASP A 5 -3.87 -2.99 -11.16
N LEU A 6 -3.81 -1.67 -11.01
CA LEU A 6 -2.91 -1.01 -10.07
C LEU A 6 -3.69 -0.62 -8.81
N ILE A 7 -3.23 -1.09 -7.65
CA ILE A 7 -3.80 -0.73 -6.35
C ILE A 7 -2.86 0.23 -5.64
N THR A 8 -3.19 1.52 -5.63
CA THR A 8 -2.41 2.56 -4.95
C THR A 8 -3.04 2.95 -3.63
N GLY A 9 -2.35 3.76 -2.83
CA GLY A 9 -2.94 4.34 -1.63
C GLY A 9 -1.92 4.62 -0.56
N PHE A 10 -2.16 5.68 0.19
CA PHE A 10 -1.22 6.18 1.16
C PHE A 10 -0.88 5.13 2.23
N LEU A 11 0.30 5.26 2.84
CA LEU A 11 0.77 4.27 3.80
C LEU A 11 -0.23 4.11 4.96
N GLY A 12 -0.66 2.87 5.22
CA GLY A 12 -1.65 2.63 6.28
C GLY A 12 -3.10 2.53 5.81
N SER A 13 -3.40 2.87 4.55
CA SER A 13 -4.78 2.99 4.07
C SER A 13 -5.58 1.69 3.98
N GLY A 14 -4.97 0.52 4.17
CA GLY A 14 -5.68 -0.77 4.13
C GLY A 14 -5.64 -1.49 2.77
N LYS A 15 -4.72 -1.12 1.87
CA LYS A 15 -4.48 -1.78 0.56
C LYS A 15 -4.52 -3.31 0.61
N THR A 16 -3.71 -3.93 1.46
CA THR A 16 -3.65 -5.40 1.56
C THR A 16 -5.00 -6.04 1.93
N THR A 17 -5.81 -5.36 2.75
CA THR A 17 -7.16 -5.83 3.10
C THR A 17 -8.09 -5.77 1.88
N PHE A 18 -8.01 -4.68 1.11
CA PHE A 18 -8.74 -4.54 -0.14
C PHE A 18 -8.31 -5.59 -1.17
N ILE A 19 -7.00 -5.75 -1.41
CA ILE A 19 -6.43 -6.72 -2.35
C ILE A 19 -6.95 -8.11 -2.05
N LYS A 20 -6.95 -8.51 -0.78
CA LYS A 20 -7.45 -9.82 -0.35
C LYS A 20 -8.92 -10.06 -0.72
N LYS A 21 -9.77 -9.06 -0.50
CA LYS A 21 -11.20 -9.13 -0.83
C LYS A 21 -11.44 -9.11 -2.33
N TYR A 22 -10.71 -8.25 -3.04
CA TYR A 22 -10.80 -8.10 -4.48
C TYR A 22 -10.33 -9.36 -5.21
N ALA A 23 -9.19 -9.93 -4.80
CA ALA A 23 -8.69 -11.21 -5.31
C ALA A 23 -9.70 -12.34 -5.11
N LYS A 24 -10.29 -12.46 -3.91
CA LYS A 24 -11.34 -13.44 -3.64
C LYS A 24 -12.54 -13.27 -4.56
N TYR A 25 -13.00 -12.04 -4.77
CA TYR A 25 -14.08 -11.73 -5.69
C TYR A 25 -13.76 -12.17 -7.14
N LEU A 26 -12.53 -11.94 -7.62
CA LEU A 26 -12.11 -12.37 -8.96
C LEU A 26 -12.03 -13.91 -9.07
N LEU A 27 -11.56 -14.58 -8.02
CA LEU A 27 -11.51 -16.04 -7.92
C LEU A 27 -12.91 -16.66 -7.90
N ASP A 28 -13.87 -16.05 -7.21
CA ASP A 28 -15.28 -16.47 -7.21
C ASP A 28 -15.89 -16.37 -8.63
N LYS A 29 -15.38 -15.45 -9.47
CA LYS A 29 -15.69 -15.36 -10.91
C LYS A 29 -14.85 -16.31 -11.79
N ARG A 30 -14.10 -17.23 -11.18
CA ARG A 30 -13.25 -18.25 -11.81
C ARG A 30 -12.13 -17.69 -12.70
N MET A 31 -11.62 -16.50 -12.37
CA MET A 31 -10.47 -15.94 -13.06
C MET A 31 -9.17 -16.58 -12.54
N ASN A 32 -8.21 -16.80 -13.44
CA ASN A 32 -6.83 -17.10 -13.09
C ASN A 32 -6.09 -15.79 -12.85
N ILE A 33 -5.63 -15.53 -11.61
CA ILE A 33 -5.04 -14.24 -11.24
C ILE A 33 -3.59 -14.37 -10.75
N GLY A 34 -2.78 -13.37 -11.07
CA GLY A 34 -1.47 -13.17 -10.47
C GLY A 34 -1.48 -11.92 -9.60
N ILE A 35 -0.93 -11.98 -8.39
CA ILE A 35 -0.77 -10.81 -7.52
C ILE A 35 0.72 -10.51 -7.42
N LEU A 36 1.10 -9.30 -7.81
CA LEU A 36 2.46 -8.80 -7.75
C LEU A 36 2.59 -7.77 -6.63
N GLU A 37 3.20 -8.19 -5.54
CA GLU A 37 3.53 -7.35 -4.40
C GLU A 37 4.93 -6.75 -4.59
N ASN A 38 5.01 -5.42 -4.59
CA ASN A 38 6.26 -4.70 -4.77
C ASN A 38 6.70 -4.08 -3.43
N ASP A 39 7.68 -4.69 -2.77
CA ASP A 39 8.21 -4.19 -1.49
C ASP A 39 9.70 -3.91 -1.60
N PHE A 40 10.12 -2.77 -1.05
CA PHE A 40 11.51 -2.34 -0.96
C PHE A 40 12.27 -3.07 0.18
N GLY A 41 11.55 -3.79 1.05
CA GLY A 41 12.06 -4.49 2.21
C GLY A 41 12.55 -5.93 2.00
N ALA A 42 13.37 -6.41 2.94
CA ALA A 42 13.85 -7.79 2.99
C ALA A 42 12.78 -8.78 3.52
N VAL A 43 11.74 -8.28 4.19
CA VAL A 43 10.64 -9.08 4.75
C VAL A 43 9.30 -8.47 4.32
N ASN A 44 8.59 -9.15 3.43
CA ASN A 44 7.27 -8.69 2.96
C ASN A 44 6.17 -9.25 3.86
N VAL A 45 5.72 -8.41 4.79
CA VAL A 45 4.64 -8.69 5.75
C VAL A 45 3.32 -8.94 5.03
N ASP A 46 3.09 -8.24 3.93
CA ASP A 46 1.82 -8.25 3.22
C ASP A 46 1.63 -9.55 2.43
N MET A 47 2.71 -10.17 1.94
CA MET A 47 2.68 -11.52 1.36
C MET A 47 2.12 -12.56 2.33
N LEU A 48 2.49 -12.51 3.62
CA LEU A 48 1.96 -13.44 4.61
C LEU A 48 0.43 -13.30 4.78
N LEU A 49 -0.11 -12.09 4.64
CA LEU A 49 -1.55 -11.85 4.73
C LEU A 49 -2.34 -12.36 3.52
N LEU A 50 -1.66 -12.55 2.39
CA LEU A 50 -2.23 -13.01 1.12
C LEU A 50 -1.99 -14.50 0.88
N GLN A 51 -1.14 -15.18 1.65
CA GLN A 51 -0.80 -16.59 1.45
C GLN A 51 -2.01 -17.52 1.38
N ASP A 52 -3.09 -17.21 2.10
CA ASP A 52 -4.32 -18.00 2.09
C ASP A 52 -5.12 -17.90 0.79
N LEU A 53 -4.75 -16.97 -0.10
CA LEU A 53 -5.30 -16.87 -1.45
C LEU A 53 -4.62 -17.84 -2.43
N MET A 54 -3.41 -18.31 -2.14
CA MET A 54 -2.64 -19.15 -3.06
C MET A 54 -3.39 -20.45 -3.38
N GLY A 55 -3.41 -20.81 -4.66
CA GLY A 55 -4.02 -22.03 -5.15
C GLY A 55 -3.91 -22.14 -6.66
N ASP A 56 -4.62 -23.12 -7.25
CA ASP A 56 -4.50 -23.43 -8.69
C ASP A 56 -4.79 -22.23 -9.62
N ASN A 57 -5.55 -21.25 -9.16
CA ASN A 57 -5.95 -20.07 -9.95
C ASN A 57 -5.43 -18.73 -9.35
N CYS A 58 -4.53 -18.79 -8.37
CA CYS A 58 -3.96 -17.58 -7.73
C CYS A 58 -2.49 -17.80 -7.37
N GLU A 59 -1.61 -17.06 -8.03
CA GLU A 59 -0.18 -17.04 -7.72
C GLU A 59 0.22 -15.70 -7.10
N LEU A 60 1.06 -15.74 -6.07
CA LEU A 60 1.67 -14.55 -5.46
C LEU A 60 3.11 -14.43 -5.92
N GLU A 61 3.45 -13.26 -6.43
CA GLU A 61 4.77 -12.92 -6.93
C GLU A 61 5.28 -11.67 -6.20
N MET A 62 6.59 -11.61 -6.00
CA MET A 62 7.24 -10.42 -5.45
C MET A 62 8.38 -9.94 -6.32
N ILE A 63 8.63 -8.64 -6.21
CA ILE A 63 9.90 -8.04 -6.60
C ILE A 63 10.66 -7.74 -5.32
N SER A 64 11.65 -8.57 -5.01
CA SER A 64 12.55 -8.31 -3.89
C SER A 64 13.71 -7.44 -4.35
N GLY A 65 13.87 -6.30 -3.69
CA GLY A 65 15.08 -5.48 -3.72
C GLY A 65 15.31 -4.68 -5.01
N GLY A 66 15.68 -3.42 -4.81
CA GLY A 66 16.22 -2.53 -5.83
C GLY A 66 16.92 -1.38 -5.10
N CYS A 67 18.24 -1.34 -5.10
CA CYS A 67 18.96 -0.27 -4.41
C CYS A 67 18.79 1.10 -5.09
N ASP A 68 18.24 1.12 -6.31
CA ASP A 68 18.06 2.30 -7.17
C ASP A 68 16.84 2.12 -8.10
N LYS A 69 16.32 3.24 -8.61
CA LYS A 69 15.12 3.33 -9.47
C LYS A 69 15.26 2.55 -10.78
N GLU A 70 16.46 2.50 -11.38
CA GLU A 70 16.66 1.81 -12.67
C GLU A 70 16.63 0.28 -12.49
N THR A 71 17.31 -0.22 -11.45
CA THR A 71 17.28 -1.64 -11.07
C THR A 71 15.86 -2.08 -10.76
N HIS A 72 15.12 -1.25 -10.02
CA HIS A 72 13.71 -1.49 -9.71
C HIS A 72 12.87 -1.64 -10.98
N ARG A 73 12.91 -0.64 -11.88
CA ARG A 73 12.17 -0.66 -13.16
C ARG A 73 12.48 -1.89 -14.00
N ARG A 74 13.76 -2.28 -14.07
CA ARG A 74 14.18 -3.49 -14.81
C ARG A 74 13.59 -4.77 -14.20
N ARG A 75 13.58 -4.89 -12.87
CA ARG A 75 13.01 -6.05 -12.18
C ARG A 75 11.49 -6.11 -12.32
N PHE A 76 10.81 -4.97 -12.19
CA PHE A 76 9.38 -4.84 -12.42
C PHE A 76 9.01 -5.31 -13.83
N ARG A 77 9.68 -4.77 -14.86
CA ARG A 77 9.51 -5.20 -16.25
C ARG A 77 9.76 -6.70 -16.44
N THR A 78 10.86 -7.22 -15.91
CA THR A 78 11.23 -8.64 -16.05
C THR A 78 10.18 -9.55 -15.42
N LYS A 79 9.64 -9.16 -14.26
CA LYS A 79 8.62 -9.92 -13.55
C LYS A 79 7.30 -9.92 -14.32
N LEU A 80 6.87 -8.77 -14.84
CA LEU A 80 5.68 -8.70 -15.70
C LEU A 80 5.84 -9.55 -16.97
N ILE A 81 7.02 -9.61 -17.58
CA ILE A 81 7.27 -10.50 -18.71
C ILE A 81 7.08 -11.97 -18.28
N ALA A 82 7.65 -12.39 -17.14
CA ALA A 82 7.46 -13.76 -16.66
C ALA A 82 5.97 -14.07 -16.40
N MET A 83 5.26 -13.17 -15.72
CA MET A 83 3.84 -13.33 -15.41
C MET A 83 2.95 -13.36 -16.66
N GLY A 84 3.31 -12.60 -17.71
CA GLY A 84 2.57 -12.59 -18.97
C GLY A 84 2.57 -13.94 -19.69
N MET A 85 3.49 -14.84 -19.32
CA MET A 85 3.59 -16.20 -19.85
C MET A 85 2.81 -17.24 -19.04
N CYS A 86 2.26 -16.87 -17.87
CA CYS A 86 1.57 -17.79 -16.96
C CYS A 86 0.08 -17.99 -17.27
N GLY A 87 -0.47 -17.31 -18.28
CA GLY A 87 -1.87 -17.48 -18.69
C GLY A 87 -2.90 -16.91 -17.70
N TYR A 88 -2.54 -15.83 -16.98
CA TYR A 88 -3.48 -15.10 -16.14
C TYR A 88 -4.56 -14.40 -16.97
N ASP A 89 -5.78 -14.35 -16.46
CA ASP A 89 -6.83 -13.46 -16.94
C ASP A 89 -6.57 -12.03 -16.46
N ARG A 90 -6.04 -11.88 -15.24
CA ARG A 90 -5.82 -10.59 -14.59
C ARG A 90 -4.63 -10.60 -13.64
N VAL A 91 -3.85 -9.52 -13.64
CA VAL A 91 -2.76 -9.28 -12.70
C VAL A 91 -3.12 -8.11 -11.79
N ILE A 92 -2.96 -8.27 -10.48
CA ILE A 92 -3.10 -7.20 -9.49
C ILE A 92 -1.70 -6.77 -9.10
N VAL A 93 -1.42 -5.47 -9.13
CA VAL A 93 -0.12 -4.90 -8.73
C VAL A 93 -0.33 -3.96 -7.55
N GLU A 94 0.34 -4.24 -6.44
CA GLU A 94 0.60 -3.23 -5.41
C GLU A 94 1.99 -2.63 -5.68
N PRO A 95 2.10 -1.32 -5.95
CA PRO A 95 3.39 -0.66 -6.03
C PRO A 95 3.99 -0.41 -4.64
N SER A 96 5.31 -0.24 -4.55
CA SER A 96 5.95 0.07 -3.27
C SER A 96 5.54 1.46 -2.76
N GLY A 97 5.63 1.70 -1.45
CA GLY A 97 5.25 2.98 -0.83
C GLY A 97 6.06 4.21 -1.28
N ILE A 98 7.12 4.03 -2.08
CA ILE A 98 7.95 5.09 -2.69
C ILE A 98 7.90 5.07 -4.22
N TYR A 99 6.94 4.33 -4.79
CA TYR A 99 6.84 4.12 -6.22
C TYR A 99 6.27 5.35 -6.93
N ASP A 100 6.93 5.74 -8.02
CA ASP A 100 6.41 6.71 -8.96
C ASP A 100 5.35 6.01 -9.80
N VAL A 101 4.06 6.31 -9.59
CA VAL A 101 2.93 5.69 -10.30
C VAL A 101 3.10 5.76 -11.83
N ASP A 102 3.80 6.77 -12.34
CA ASP A 102 4.08 6.89 -13.77
C ASP A 102 5.01 5.78 -14.30
N GLU A 103 5.88 5.20 -13.46
CA GLU A 103 6.71 4.04 -13.81
C GLU A 103 5.85 2.85 -14.25
N PHE A 104 4.66 2.69 -13.66
CA PHE A 104 3.76 1.59 -14.01
C PHE A 104 3.25 1.77 -15.44
N PHE A 105 2.80 2.99 -15.77
CA PHE A 105 2.35 3.32 -17.10
C PHE A 105 3.49 3.20 -18.11
N ASP A 106 4.67 3.75 -17.81
CA ASP A 106 5.83 3.69 -18.71
C ASP A 106 6.23 2.24 -19.03
N VAL A 107 6.32 1.39 -18.01
CA VAL A 107 6.71 -0.03 -18.20
C VAL A 107 5.67 -0.79 -19.03
N LEU A 108 4.39 -0.48 -18.90
CA LEU A 108 3.35 -1.12 -19.70
C LEU A 108 3.31 -0.65 -21.16
N HIS A 109 3.92 0.51 -21.48
CA HIS A 109 4.10 0.95 -22.86
C HIS A 109 5.35 0.34 -23.53
N ASP A 110 6.23 -0.32 -22.77
CA ASP A 110 7.42 -0.99 -23.31
C ASP A 110 7.08 -2.32 -24.00
N GLU A 111 7.71 -2.62 -25.14
CA GLU A 111 7.62 -3.94 -25.76
C GLU A 111 8.33 -5.01 -24.89
N PRO A 112 7.77 -6.23 -24.69
CA PRO A 112 6.52 -6.76 -25.24
C PRO A 112 5.28 -6.56 -24.37
N LEU A 113 5.39 -5.80 -23.28
CA LEU A 113 4.31 -5.64 -22.30
C LEU A 113 3.10 -4.91 -22.90
N ASP A 114 3.34 -3.94 -23.79
CA ASP A 114 2.34 -3.23 -24.59
C ASP A 114 1.37 -4.17 -25.36
N LYS A 115 1.85 -5.35 -25.75
CA LYS A 115 1.08 -6.38 -26.47
C LYS A 115 0.47 -7.43 -25.55
N TRP A 116 0.95 -7.53 -24.32
CA TRP A 116 0.55 -8.60 -23.39
C TRP A 116 -0.46 -8.11 -22.36
N TYR A 117 -0.33 -6.86 -21.93
CA TYR A 117 -1.10 -6.26 -20.85
C TYR A 117 -1.96 -5.10 -21.31
N GLU A 118 -3.18 -5.05 -20.80
CA GLU A 118 -4.08 -3.91 -20.95
C GLU A 118 -4.44 -3.41 -19.55
N ILE A 119 -4.26 -2.11 -19.30
CA ILE A 119 -4.61 -1.51 -18.00
C ILE A 119 -6.11 -1.70 -17.78
N GLY A 120 -6.44 -2.42 -16.71
CA GLY A 120 -7.80 -2.68 -16.27
C GLY A 120 -8.30 -1.49 -15.47
N ASN A 121 -7.82 -1.37 -14.23
CA ASN A 121 -8.23 -0.33 -13.31
C ASN A 121 -7.04 0.27 -12.56
N VAL A 122 -7.18 1.54 -12.17
CA VAL A 122 -6.34 2.16 -11.13
C VAL A 122 -7.26 2.46 -9.96
N ILE A 123 -6.99 1.81 -8.83
CA ILE A 123 -7.83 1.86 -7.63
C ILE A 123 -7.00 2.42 -6.48
N THR A 124 -7.45 3.51 -5.88
CA THR A 124 -6.74 4.14 -4.76
C THR A 124 -7.48 3.90 -3.47
N ILE A 125 -6.77 3.40 -2.45
CA ILE A 125 -7.33 3.22 -1.10
C ILE A 125 -6.87 4.38 -0.22
N VAL A 126 -7.81 5.08 0.40
CA VAL A 126 -7.56 6.24 1.28
C VAL A 126 -8.25 6.00 2.63
N ASP A 127 -7.59 6.27 3.75
CA ASP A 127 -8.22 6.20 5.07
C ASP A 127 -9.25 7.33 5.22
N ALA A 128 -10.51 7.00 5.57
CA ALA A 128 -11.57 7.98 5.80
C ALA A 128 -11.30 8.92 6.99
N LYS A 129 -10.29 8.62 7.79
CA LYS A 129 -9.79 9.41 8.92
C LYS A 129 -8.38 9.93 8.63
N LEU A 130 -8.08 10.29 7.39
CA LEU A 130 -6.79 10.84 7.00
C LEU A 130 -6.43 12.05 7.89
N GLU A 131 -5.17 12.15 8.29
CA GLU A 131 -4.66 13.28 9.05
C GLU A 131 -4.85 14.58 8.25
N PRO A 132 -5.45 15.63 8.84
CA PRO A 132 -5.80 16.85 8.09
C PRO A 132 -4.58 17.67 7.65
N GLU A 133 -3.44 17.45 8.31
CA GLU A 133 -2.16 18.13 8.08
C GLU A 133 -1.09 17.06 7.81
N LEU A 134 -0.64 16.99 6.56
CA LEU A 134 0.47 16.15 6.11
C LEU A 134 1.63 17.05 5.65
N SER A 135 2.84 16.49 5.54
CA SER A 135 3.98 17.17 4.90
C SER A 135 3.69 17.45 3.41
N GLU A 136 4.43 18.38 2.79
CA GLU A 136 4.31 18.62 1.34
C GLU A 136 4.65 17.35 0.53
N GLU A 137 5.61 16.57 1.02
CA GLU A 137 6.01 15.27 0.48
C GLU A 137 4.88 14.24 0.56
N ALA A 138 4.21 14.13 1.70
CA ALA A 138 3.08 13.23 1.87
C ALA A 138 1.85 13.67 1.06
N ASP A 139 1.56 14.98 0.99
CA ASP A 139 0.52 15.53 0.11
C ASP A 139 0.82 15.21 -1.36
N TYR A 140 2.08 15.34 -1.79
CA TYR A 140 2.50 14.95 -3.14
C TYR A 140 2.26 13.47 -3.42
N LEU A 141 2.64 12.56 -2.51
CA LEU A 141 2.41 11.13 -2.70
C LEU A 141 0.92 10.82 -2.78
N LEU A 142 0.13 11.33 -1.84
CA LEU A 142 -1.32 11.16 -1.81
C LEU A 142 -1.96 11.60 -3.13
N ALA A 143 -1.55 12.77 -3.64
CA ALA A 143 -2.02 13.28 -4.92
C ALA A 143 -1.58 12.39 -6.09
N SER A 144 -0.32 11.95 -6.13
CA SER A 144 0.22 11.10 -7.20
C SER A 144 -0.50 9.76 -7.30
N GLU A 145 -0.85 9.17 -6.14
CA GLU A 145 -1.52 7.88 -6.05
C GLU A 145 -2.97 7.94 -6.51
N ALA A 146 -3.65 9.07 -6.27
CA ALA A 146 -5.05 9.28 -6.62
C ALA A 146 -5.27 9.89 -8.02
N ALA A 147 -4.25 10.57 -8.58
CA ALA A 147 -4.38 11.36 -9.81
C ALA A 147 -4.91 10.55 -10.99
N ASN A 148 -4.51 9.28 -11.13
CA ASN A 148 -4.94 8.44 -12.24
C ASN A 148 -6.09 7.46 -11.88
N ALA A 149 -6.61 7.51 -10.66
CA ALA A 149 -7.58 6.55 -10.15
C ALA A 149 -8.94 6.63 -10.87
N GLY A 150 -9.44 5.49 -11.34
CA GLY A 150 -10.83 5.37 -11.81
C GLY A 150 -11.80 5.05 -10.67
N SER A 151 -11.29 4.61 -9.52
CA SER A 151 -12.07 4.36 -8.31
C SER A 151 -11.24 4.68 -7.07
N ILE A 152 -11.87 5.32 -6.09
CA ILE A 152 -11.25 5.66 -4.81
C ILE A 152 -12.09 5.05 -3.70
N ILE A 153 -11.48 4.22 -2.85
CA ILE A 153 -12.17 3.53 -1.77
C ILE A 153 -11.74 4.15 -0.45
N LEU A 154 -12.72 4.62 0.34
CA LEU A 154 -12.46 5.12 1.67
C LEU A 154 -12.49 3.96 2.67
N SER A 155 -11.31 3.53 3.13
CA SER A 155 -11.23 2.57 4.23
C SER A 155 -11.64 3.21 5.55
N ARG A 156 -12.06 2.39 6.52
CA ARG A 156 -12.58 2.78 7.83
C ARG A 156 -13.77 3.75 7.78
N ALA A 157 -14.48 3.82 6.65
CA ALA A 157 -15.60 4.73 6.45
C ALA A 157 -16.75 4.48 7.45
N GLU A 158 -16.97 3.23 7.83
CA GLU A 158 -17.99 2.78 8.78
C GLU A 158 -17.67 3.24 10.22
N GLU A 159 -16.40 3.53 10.51
CA GLU A 159 -15.96 4.05 11.79
C GLU A 159 -15.76 5.57 11.79
N ALA A 160 -15.86 6.21 10.62
CA ALA A 160 -15.64 7.64 10.45
C ALA A 160 -16.95 8.42 10.56
N THR A 161 -16.88 9.63 11.09
CA THR A 161 -18.01 10.57 11.01
C THR A 161 -18.13 11.09 9.57
N LYS A 162 -19.31 11.62 9.22
CA LYS A 162 -19.51 12.28 7.91
C LYS A 162 -18.52 13.43 7.70
N GLU A 163 -18.23 14.18 8.75
CA GLU A 163 -17.27 15.29 8.74
C GLU A 163 -15.85 14.79 8.47
N GLN A 164 -15.42 13.67 9.05
CA GLN A 164 -14.10 13.09 8.76
C GLN A 164 -13.97 12.64 7.30
N ILE A 165 -15.02 12.03 6.76
CA ILE A 165 -15.08 11.64 5.34
C ILE A 165 -14.98 12.88 4.45
N GLU A 166 -15.76 13.93 4.74
CA GLU A 166 -15.74 15.18 3.97
C GLU A 166 -14.36 15.85 4.04
N ASN A 167 -13.75 15.94 5.22
CA ASN A 167 -12.41 16.49 5.41
C ASN A 167 -11.34 15.71 4.62
N THR A 168 -11.42 14.38 4.62
CA THR A 168 -10.51 13.52 3.83
C THR A 168 -10.64 13.80 2.32
N ILE A 169 -11.87 13.92 1.83
CA ILE A 169 -12.14 14.23 0.41
C ILE A 169 -11.64 15.64 0.06
N GLU A 170 -11.86 16.62 0.94
CA GLU A 170 -11.37 18.00 0.76
C GLU A 170 -9.84 18.05 0.75
N HIS A 171 -9.19 17.34 1.66
CA HIS A 171 -7.73 17.21 1.71
C HIS A 171 -7.20 16.60 0.42
N LEU A 172 -7.76 15.47 0.00
CA LEU A 172 -7.33 14.79 -1.22
C LEU A 172 -7.42 15.70 -2.46
N ASN A 173 -8.50 16.48 -2.56
CA ASN A 173 -8.66 17.47 -3.64
C ASN A 173 -7.66 18.63 -3.52
N ARG A 174 -7.39 19.12 -2.31
CA ARG A 174 -6.37 20.15 -2.05
C ARG A 174 -4.97 19.66 -2.46
N ALA A 175 -4.63 18.42 -2.14
CA ALA A 175 -3.35 17.81 -2.53
C ALA A 175 -3.22 17.71 -4.05
N LEU A 176 -4.28 17.31 -4.76
CA LEU A 176 -4.33 17.34 -6.23
C LEU A 176 -4.13 18.75 -6.81
N GLU A 177 -4.75 19.76 -6.21
CA GLU A 177 -4.60 21.15 -6.64
C GLU A 177 -3.15 21.66 -6.44
N GLN A 178 -2.48 21.28 -5.35
CA GLN A 178 -1.08 21.65 -5.09
C GLN A 178 -0.13 21.12 -6.17
N VAL A 179 -0.37 19.90 -6.67
CA VAL A 179 0.38 19.32 -7.79
C VAL A 179 -0.16 19.74 -9.16
N GLN A 180 -1.01 20.78 -9.22
CA GLN A 180 -1.60 21.30 -10.46
C GLN A 180 -2.38 20.25 -11.27
N CYS A 181 -2.90 19.21 -10.61
CA CYS A 181 -3.83 18.28 -11.22
C CYS A 181 -5.19 18.95 -11.38
N LYS A 182 -5.81 18.80 -12.56
CA LYS A 182 -7.12 19.41 -12.85
C LYS A 182 -8.29 18.61 -12.29
N ARG A 183 -8.04 17.40 -11.82
CA ARG A 183 -9.07 16.52 -11.30
C ARG A 183 -9.64 17.08 -10.01
N ARG A 184 -10.95 16.91 -9.88
CA ARG A 184 -11.66 17.08 -8.61
C ARG A 184 -12.48 15.83 -8.37
N LEU A 185 -12.07 15.07 -7.37
CA LEU A 185 -12.60 13.76 -7.05
C LEU A 185 -13.89 13.90 -6.24
N ASP A 186 -14.93 13.19 -6.67
CA ASP A 186 -16.18 13.05 -5.90
C ASP A 186 -16.96 11.81 -6.35
N GLN A 187 -17.22 11.70 -7.66
CA GLN A 187 -18.06 10.64 -8.23
C GLN A 187 -17.39 9.26 -8.18
N GLU A 188 -16.08 9.24 -8.31
CA GLU A 188 -15.23 8.05 -8.24
C GLU A 188 -15.03 7.55 -6.80
N ILE A 189 -15.48 8.30 -5.78
CA ILE A 189 -15.25 7.98 -4.37
C ILE A 189 -16.36 7.08 -3.82
N MET A 190 -15.99 5.84 -3.49
CA MET A 190 -16.80 4.91 -2.73
C MET A 190 -16.57 5.14 -1.23
N ARG A 191 -17.57 5.71 -0.57
CA ARG A 191 -17.58 6.06 0.86
C ARG A 191 -17.92 4.82 1.72
N LYS A 192 -17.16 3.74 1.56
CA LYS A 192 -17.41 2.42 2.15
C LYS A 192 -16.09 1.66 2.30
N ASP A 193 -15.85 1.02 3.44
CA ASP A 193 -14.61 0.26 3.65
C ASP A 193 -14.52 -0.93 2.68
N GLY A 194 -13.29 -1.17 2.19
CA GLY A 194 -12.96 -2.29 1.31
C GLY A 194 -13.41 -3.65 1.83
N ALA A 195 -13.42 -3.86 3.14
CA ALA A 195 -13.84 -5.09 3.80
C ALA A 195 -15.35 -5.35 3.72
N GLU A 196 -16.15 -4.29 3.57
CA GLU A 196 -17.61 -4.28 3.55
C GLU A 196 -18.17 -4.25 2.11
N LEU A 197 -17.32 -4.11 1.08
CA LEU A 197 -17.74 -4.07 -0.32
C LEU A 197 -18.50 -5.35 -0.72
N SER A 198 -19.64 -5.14 -1.39
CA SER A 198 -20.47 -6.20 -1.95
C SER A 198 -20.00 -6.61 -3.34
N GLU A 199 -20.54 -7.71 -3.88
CA GLU A 199 -20.26 -8.12 -5.26
C GLU A 199 -20.61 -7.01 -6.27
N GLU A 200 -21.72 -6.30 -6.07
CA GLU A 200 -22.14 -5.17 -6.91
C GLU A 200 -21.15 -4.01 -6.84
N ASP A 201 -20.51 -3.80 -5.70
CA ASP A 201 -19.50 -2.76 -5.53
C ASP A 201 -18.24 -3.12 -6.33
N PHE A 202 -17.78 -4.37 -6.24
CA PHE A 202 -16.65 -4.86 -7.04
C PHE A 202 -16.96 -4.88 -8.55
N ASP A 203 -18.20 -5.15 -8.95
CA ASP A 203 -18.64 -5.04 -10.34
C ASP A 203 -18.58 -3.61 -10.89
N LYS A 204 -18.81 -2.60 -10.03
CA LYS A 204 -18.60 -1.19 -10.39
C LYS A 204 -17.12 -0.86 -10.50
N ILE A 205 -16.31 -1.30 -9.54
CA ILE A 205 -14.85 -1.11 -9.54
C ILE A 205 -14.24 -1.70 -10.82
N LEU A 206 -14.63 -2.90 -11.22
CA LEU A 206 -14.16 -3.54 -12.45
C LEU A 206 -14.46 -2.77 -13.74
N LYS A 207 -15.45 -1.87 -13.70
CA LYS A 207 -15.87 -1.00 -14.82
C LYS A 207 -15.35 0.43 -14.67
N GLY A 208 -14.64 0.73 -13.57
CA GLY A 208 -14.17 2.08 -13.23
C GLY A 208 -13.01 2.54 -14.11
N GLY A 209 -12.16 1.62 -14.55
CA GLY A 209 -11.04 1.94 -15.42
C GLY A 209 -9.98 2.78 -14.71
N TYR A 210 -9.37 3.68 -15.46
CA TYR A 210 -8.45 4.70 -14.96
C TYR A 210 -8.63 5.98 -15.76
N VAL A 211 -8.13 7.09 -15.24
CA VAL A 211 -8.09 8.38 -15.93
C VAL A 211 -6.64 8.72 -16.18
N ALA A 212 -6.26 8.97 -17.44
CA ALA A 212 -4.92 9.47 -17.74
C ALA A 212 -4.90 10.98 -17.49
N GLU A 213 -4.32 11.41 -16.37
CA GLU A 213 -4.21 12.82 -16.03
C GLU A 213 -2.79 13.27 -15.73
N ASN A 214 -2.53 14.54 -16.00
CA ASN A 214 -1.22 15.13 -15.79
C ASN A 214 -1.20 15.88 -14.45
N TYR A 215 -0.07 15.77 -13.75
CA TYR A 215 0.23 16.53 -12.56
C TYR A 215 1.71 16.93 -12.58
N ARG A 216 2.04 17.99 -11.86
CA ARG A 216 3.41 18.49 -11.73
C ARG A 216 4.15 17.62 -10.73
N LYS A 217 5.20 16.94 -11.20
CA LYS A 217 6.12 16.22 -10.31
C LYS A 217 6.83 17.19 -9.37
N MET A 218 6.89 16.80 -8.10
CA MET A 218 7.76 17.45 -7.14
C MET A 218 9.18 16.92 -7.35
N GLU A 219 10.18 17.82 -7.31
CA GLU A 219 11.59 17.40 -7.25
C GLU A 219 11.87 16.88 -5.84
N LEU A 220 11.49 15.63 -5.60
CA LEU A 220 11.94 14.90 -4.42
C LEU A 220 13.41 14.54 -4.62
N ASP A 221 14.27 15.02 -3.70
CA ASP A 221 15.62 14.50 -3.58
C ASP A 221 15.50 12.99 -3.29
N GLU A 222 16.26 12.11 -3.95
CA GLU A 222 16.14 10.63 -3.77
C GLU A 222 16.34 10.18 -2.31
N LYS A 223 16.83 11.08 -1.45
CA LYS A 223 17.04 10.91 0.00
C LYS A 223 15.96 11.53 0.91
N LYS A 224 14.87 12.09 0.35
CA LYS A 224 13.82 12.81 1.10
C LYS A 224 12.43 12.15 1.01
N GLY A 225 12.37 10.89 0.61
CA GLY A 225 11.14 10.08 0.69
C GLY A 225 10.92 9.48 2.08
N PHE A 226 9.95 8.58 2.17
CA PHE A 226 9.72 7.76 3.37
C PHE A 226 10.89 6.78 3.55
N ASP A 227 11.54 6.83 4.70
CA ASP A 227 12.52 5.86 5.15
C ASP A 227 11.81 4.64 5.76
N SER A 228 12.37 3.45 5.55
CA SER A 228 11.94 2.23 6.25
C SER A 228 13.13 1.62 6.98
N LEU A 229 13.00 1.48 8.30
CA LEU A 229 13.99 0.82 9.14
C LEU A 229 13.48 -0.55 9.58
N TYR A 230 14.32 -1.56 9.41
CA TYR A 230 14.01 -2.97 9.69
C TYR A 230 14.78 -3.44 10.91
N PHE A 231 14.07 -3.95 11.90
CA PHE A 231 14.63 -4.51 13.12
C PHE A 231 14.23 -5.97 13.24
N MET A 232 15.21 -6.87 13.29
CA MET A 232 15.01 -8.31 13.38
C MET A 232 15.56 -8.82 14.72
N GLU A 233 15.08 -9.98 15.16
CA GLU A 233 15.55 -10.66 16.38
C GLU A 233 15.42 -9.81 17.66
N LEU A 234 14.37 -8.99 17.73
CA LEU A 234 14.11 -8.13 18.89
C LEU A 234 13.76 -8.98 20.12
N LYS A 235 14.45 -8.72 21.24
CA LYS A 235 14.21 -9.39 22.53
C LYS A 235 13.19 -8.64 23.38
N ILE A 236 12.07 -8.27 22.77
CA ILE A 236 11.00 -7.50 23.39
C ILE A 236 9.71 -8.32 23.38
N SER A 237 8.97 -8.31 24.49
CA SER A 237 7.66 -8.99 24.52
C SER A 237 6.64 -8.21 23.71
N ALA A 238 5.57 -8.88 23.26
CA ALA A 238 4.53 -8.25 22.46
C ALA A 238 3.88 -7.04 23.17
N ASP A 239 3.62 -7.15 24.48
CA ASP A 239 3.04 -6.07 25.29
C ASP A 239 3.99 -4.88 25.48
N GLU A 240 5.28 -5.16 25.69
CA GLU A 240 6.29 -4.11 25.80
C GLU A 240 6.50 -3.41 24.46
N LEU A 241 6.53 -4.16 23.35
CA LEU A 241 6.64 -3.61 22.00
C LEU A 241 5.50 -2.63 21.70
N LYS A 242 4.26 -3.02 22.01
CA LYS A 242 3.10 -2.15 21.82
C LYS A 242 3.25 -0.83 22.58
N THR A 243 3.77 -0.90 23.80
CA THR A 243 4.00 0.26 24.67
C THR A 243 5.11 1.16 24.14
N GLN A 244 6.24 0.57 23.72
CA GLN A 244 7.39 1.31 23.20
C GLN A 244 7.08 1.97 21.86
N VAL A 245 6.34 1.29 20.97
CA VAL A 245 5.88 1.85 19.70
C VAL A 245 4.98 3.07 19.93
N ALA A 246 4.07 3.03 20.91
CA ALA A 246 3.24 4.17 21.26
C ALA A 246 4.05 5.41 21.68
N LYS A 247 5.14 5.22 22.43
CA LYS A 247 6.03 6.31 22.85
C LYS A 247 6.87 6.82 21.69
N MET A 248 7.48 5.89 20.95
CA MET A 248 8.35 6.17 19.82
C MET A 248 7.65 6.98 18.72
N MET A 249 6.39 6.65 18.40
CA MET A 249 5.61 7.40 17.40
C MET A 249 5.29 8.85 17.82
N GLN A 250 5.39 9.18 19.11
CA GLN A 250 5.19 10.54 19.63
C GLN A 250 6.51 11.29 19.86
N ASP A 251 7.66 10.64 19.65
CA ASP A 251 8.97 11.20 19.91
C ASP A 251 9.53 11.89 18.64
N PRO A 252 9.56 13.23 18.58
CA PRO A 252 10.09 13.93 17.42
C PRO A 252 11.60 13.71 17.22
N GLU A 253 12.34 13.23 18.23
CA GLU A 253 13.75 12.87 18.07
C GLU A 253 13.94 11.62 17.18
N CYS A 254 12.90 10.81 17.03
CA CYS A 254 12.93 9.59 16.22
C CYS A 254 12.58 9.83 14.73
N GLY A 255 12.17 11.04 14.36
CA GLY A 255 11.69 11.41 13.02
C GLY A 255 10.15 11.35 12.91
N GLY A 256 9.62 11.63 11.72
CA GLY A 256 8.17 11.60 11.46
C GLY A 256 7.68 10.18 11.21
N ILE A 257 7.35 9.42 12.25
CA ILE A 257 6.91 8.02 12.10
C ILE A 257 5.42 7.99 11.74
N PHE A 258 5.10 7.49 10.55
CA PHE A 258 3.72 7.32 10.10
C PHE A 258 3.15 5.96 10.43
N ARG A 259 3.99 4.91 10.37
CA ARG A 259 3.54 3.54 10.57
C ARG A 259 4.60 2.65 11.19
N VAL A 260 4.15 1.72 12.03
CA VAL A 260 4.96 0.58 12.46
C VAL A 260 4.19 -0.70 12.17
N LYS A 261 4.80 -1.61 11.40
CA LYS A 261 4.33 -2.99 11.23
C LYS A 261 5.27 -3.91 11.96
N GLY A 262 4.76 -4.94 12.62
CA GLY A 262 5.65 -5.90 13.26
C GLY A 262 5.01 -7.26 13.42
N PHE A 263 5.85 -8.26 13.55
CA PHE A 263 5.47 -9.61 13.94
C PHE A 263 6.39 -10.06 15.05
N VAL A 264 5.79 -10.46 16.17
CA VAL A 264 6.51 -10.93 17.35
C VAL A 264 5.75 -12.10 17.96
N LYS A 265 6.46 -12.91 18.75
CA LYS A 265 5.82 -13.95 19.56
C LYS A 265 5.39 -13.37 20.90
N ASP A 266 4.22 -13.79 21.38
CA ASP A 266 3.85 -13.59 22.77
C ASP A 266 4.58 -14.57 23.70
N ASP A 267 4.39 -14.42 25.01
CA ASP A 267 5.00 -15.30 26.02
C ASP A 267 4.56 -16.77 25.89
N ALA A 268 3.45 -17.04 25.20
CA ALA A 268 2.96 -18.38 24.91
C ALA A 268 3.54 -18.96 23.59
N GLY A 269 4.35 -18.19 22.86
CA GLY A 269 4.94 -18.57 21.58
C GLY A 269 4.02 -18.41 20.38
N SER A 270 2.84 -17.80 20.54
CA SER A 270 1.90 -17.51 19.46
C SER A 270 2.33 -16.26 18.70
N TRP A 271 2.18 -16.28 17.38
CA TRP A 271 2.51 -15.12 16.55
C TRP A 271 1.48 -14.01 16.68
N MET A 272 1.97 -12.79 16.85
CA MET A 272 1.18 -11.57 16.96
C MET A 272 1.63 -10.57 15.90
N GLN A 273 0.67 -10.02 15.16
CA GLN A 273 0.87 -8.91 14.24
C GLN A 273 0.60 -7.58 14.96
N LEU A 274 1.61 -6.72 15.00
CA LEU A 274 1.50 -5.31 15.34
C LEU A 274 1.21 -4.48 14.09
N ASN A 275 0.21 -3.60 14.17
CA ASN A 275 -0.01 -2.54 13.19
C ASN A 275 -0.33 -1.24 13.93
N ALA A 276 0.56 -0.26 13.80
CA ALA A 276 0.49 1.03 14.46
C ALA A 276 0.51 2.16 13.42
N THR A 277 -0.36 3.14 13.62
CA THR A 277 -0.49 4.40 12.85
C THR A 277 -0.62 5.55 13.85
N GLY A 278 -0.58 6.80 13.40
CA GLY A 278 -0.76 7.98 14.28
C GLY A 278 -2.06 7.96 15.11
N HIS A 279 -3.06 7.19 14.70
CA HIS A 279 -4.39 7.13 15.34
C HIS A 279 -4.68 5.86 16.12
N GLU A 280 -4.05 4.74 15.76
CA GLU A 280 -4.41 3.43 16.29
C GLU A 280 -3.19 2.52 16.39
N ILE A 281 -3.12 1.77 17.50
CA ILE A 281 -2.16 0.70 17.70
C ILE A 281 -2.92 -0.59 18.01
N SER A 282 -2.86 -1.53 17.07
CA SER A 282 -3.53 -2.83 17.16
C SER A 282 -2.52 -3.96 17.21
N MET A 283 -2.89 -5.02 17.93
CA MET A 283 -2.11 -6.26 17.98
C MET A 283 -3.06 -7.45 17.86
N LYS A 284 -2.87 -8.29 16.84
CA LYS A 284 -3.79 -9.39 16.50
C LYS A 284 -3.03 -10.70 16.32
N PRO A 285 -3.58 -11.85 16.76
CA PRO A 285 -2.94 -13.14 16.55
C PRO A 285 -2.94 -13.52 15.06
N ILE A 286 -1.87 -14.18 14.62
CA ILE A 286 -1.71 -14.71 13.26
C ILE A 286 -1.20 -16.16 13.28
N GLY A 287 -1.34 -16.86 12.16
CA GLY A 287 -0.97 -18.28 12.07
C GLY A 287 0.53 -18.52 12.00
N ASP A 288 1.26 -17.73 11.21
CA ASP A 288 2.71 -17.83 11.05
C ASP A 288 3.32 -16.45 10.76
N GLY A 289 4.61 -16.29 11.02
CA GLY A 289 5.30 -15.01 10.91
C GLY A 289 6.82 -15.13 11.01
N GLN A 290 7.49 -13.98 10.92
CA GLN A 290 8.92 -13.83 11.12
C GLN A 290 9.17 -12.68 12.10
N GLU A 291 10.06 -12.84 13.07
CA GLU A 291 10.37 -11.77 14.04
C GLU A 291 10.99 -10.56 13.33
N VAL A 292 10.17 -9.55 13.08
CA VAL A 292 10.55 -8.30 12.42
C VAL A 292 9.66 -7.15 12.90
N VAL A 293 10.25 -5.97 13.04
CA VAL A 293 9.54 -4.70 13.19
C VAL A 293 10.05 -3.75 12.11
N ILE A 294 9.11 -3.16 11.37
CA ILE A 294 9.35 -2.23 10.28
C ILE A 294 8.78 -0.89 10.71
N VAL A 295 9.65 0.11 10.83
CA VAL A 295 9.28 1.49 11.15
C VAL A 295 9.38 2.30 9.86
N ILE A 296 8.28 2.96 9.49
CA ILE A 296 8.14 3.69 8.24
C ILE A 296 7.79 5.14 8.57
N GLY A 297 8.56 6.08 8.03
CA GLY A 297 8.47 7.48 8.39
C GLY A 297 9.32 8.40 7.52
N GLU A 298 9.36 9.68 7.84
CA GLU A 298 10.25 10.66 7.22
C GLU A 298 11.41 11.01 8.15
N GLN A 299 12.64 11.11 7.60
CA GLN A 299 13.84 11.54 8.32
C GLN A 299 14.12 10.70 9.58
N LEU A 300 13.87 9.39 9.49
CA LEU A 300 13.94 8.48 10.63
C LEU A 300 15.35 8.49 11.27
N LYS A 301 15.39 8.47 12.61
CA LYS A 301 16.63 8.39 13.38
C LYS A 301 16.79 7.01 13.98
N GLU A 302 17.53 6.15 13.28
CA GLU A 302 17.75 4.75 13.68
C GLU A 302 18.27 4.61 15.11
N ASP A 303 19.25 5.43 15.51
CA ASP A 303 19.79 5.41 16.88
C ASP A 303 18.76 5.77 17.96
N CYS A 304 17.79 6.62 17.65
CA CYS A 304 16.67 6.92 18.56
C CYS A 304 15.74 5.72 18.64
N ILE A 305 15.33 5.20 17.49
CA ILE A 305 14.38 4.10 17.36
C ILE A 305 14.92 2.81 18.03
N ARG A 306 16.22 2.50 17.88
CA ARG A 306 16.85 1.33 18.53
C ARG A 306 16.70 1.37 20.06
N LYS A 307 16.75 2.55 20.68
CA LYS A 307 16.56 2.67 22.14
C LYS A 307 15.18 2.23 22.60
N TYR A 308 14.16 2.34 21.75
CA TYR A 308 12.81 1.88 22.08
C TYR A 308 12.63 0.38 21.87
N LEU A 309 13.34 -0.21 20.89
CA LEU A 309 13.15 -1.60 20.47
C LEU A 309 14.12 -2.59 21.13
N GLU A 310 15.29 -2.14 21.58
CA GLU A 310 16.38 -3.00 22.11
C GLU A 310 16.63 -2.84 23.63
N ASN A 311 15.83 -2.02 24.33
CA ASN A 311 15.97 -1.80 25.77
C ASN A 311 15.45 -2.96 26.62
#